data_AF-A0A2V5RIR0-F1
#
_entry.id   AF-A0A2V5RIR0-F1
#
_cell.length_a   1.000
_cell.length_b   1.000
_cell.length_c   1.000
_cell.angle_alpha   90.00
_cell.angle_beta   90.00
_cell.angle_gamma   90.00
#
_symmetry.space_group_name_H-M   'P 1'
#
loop_
_entity.id
_entity.type
_entity.pdbx_description
1 polymer ?
#
loop_
_entity_poly.entity_id
_entity_poly.type
_entity_poly.pdbx_seq_one_letter_code
_entity_poly.pdbx_strand_id
1 'polypeptide(L)'
;MDTQMLDSGCMMLDDQGMTEEWIVRVQGKEYGPADIDTLREWKQEGRLLPENEARPASADPTAVAGSAKEVLWSTAAAIPGLFDVVALAAASAGPLAQPPLQVQHRSFGQILAETFQIYRKGFFQFLGLTLLVLLPSICSQLTTPVYVAGIQILTAEIADGRQPRLIAMLNEAVRFWPRVAGLCIFVLVVFALLFLFALGIALTLATGAPSLLSIFFALALLILQVWMFGWFFMTVLFWQQFAVLENAGFIDSLRNSRNLARSGRDLPWFQRPLWRGAFIASLWFAFVLAVTLISEWPTLHHYLTEVMTTQDPQALLQKLTEAQQARGFDISPFVLSVLQKILQPLLGIAFVVLYLDSKIHLE
;
A
#
# COMPACT_ATOMS: atom_id res chain seq x y z
N MET A 1 -48.62 14.04 80.33
CA MET A 1 -48.30 12.71 79.81
C MET A 1 -48.93 12.65 78.42
N ASP A 2 -48.26 13.26 77.44
CA ASP A 2 -47.28 12.58 76.53
C ASP A 2 -48.07 11.89 75.40
N THR A 3 -47.92 12.11 74.09
CA THR A 3 -46.90 12.79 73.26
C THR A 3 -47.51 13.00 71.86
N GLN A 4 -47.10 14.05 71.15
CA GLN A 4 -47.23 14.18 69.68
C GLN A 4 -46.37 13.14 68.95
N MET A 5 -46.75 12.76 67.72
CA MET A 5 -45.91 12.49 66.51
C MET A 5 -46.78 11.70 65.51
N LEU A 6 -47.29 12.32 64.43
CA LEU A 6 -46.69 12.33 63.08
C LEU A 6 -46.41 10.92 62.51
N ASP A 7 -47.27 10.48 61.58
CA ASP A 7 -46.86 9.74 60.38
C ASP A 7 -48.03 9.80 59.35
N SER A 8 -48.16 10.81 58.51
CA SER A 8 -47.46 11.00 57.24
C SER A 8 -47.42 9.75 56.34
N GLY A 9 -48.41 9.68 55.45
CA GLY A 9 -48.28 9.20 54.07
C GLY A 9 -47.52 7.89 53.81
N CYS A 10 -48.24 6.78 53.75
CA CYS A 10 -47.86 5.66 52.89
C CYS A 10 -48.60 5.79 51.54
N MET A 11 -48.16 6.76 50.72
CA MET A 11 -48.20 6.55 49.27
C MET A 11 -47.19 5.45 48.98
N MET A 12 -47.67 4.25 48.67
CA MET A 12 -46.88 3.34 47.84
C MET A 12 -46.72 4.04 46.49
N LEU A 13 -45.58 4.70 46.30
CA LEU A 13 -45.06 5.00 44.97
C LEU A 13 -44.69 3.66 44.35
N ASP A 14 -45.70 2.97 43.81
CA ASP A 14 -45.50 2.09 42.65
C ASP A 14 -45.16 3.01 41.47
N ASP A 15 -43.96 3.58 41.54
CA ASP A 15 -43.28 4.21 40.43
C ASP A 15 -41.89 3.59 40.41
N GLN A 16 -41.87 2.26 40.25
CA GLN A 16 -40.78 1.62 39.51
C GLN A 16 -40.83 2.23 38.11
N GLY A 17 -40.23 3.41 37.97
CA GLY A 17 -39.89 3.97 36.69
C GLY A 17 -39.17 2.86 35.95
N MET A 18 -39.83 2.32 34.92
CA MET A 18 -39.27 1.35 33.99
C MET A 18 -38.08 2.04 33.34
N THR A 19 -36.92 2.04 33.99
CA THR A 19 -35.68 2.51 33.42
C THR A 19 -35.44 1.60 32.25
N GLU A 20 -35.63 2.12 31.04
CA GLU A 20 -35.40 1.38 29.81
C GLU A 20 -33.95 0.89 29.83
N GLU A 21 -33.76 -0.39 30.16
CA GLU A 21 -32.46 -1.04 30.17
C GLU A 21 -32.09 -1.46 28.76
N TRP A 22 -30.83 -1.30 28.40
CA TRP A 22 -30.31 -1.56 27.05
C TRP A 22 -29.17 -2.56 27.09
N ILE A 23 -29.08 -3.36 26.04
CA ILE A 23 -27.96 -4.27 25.77
C ILE A 23 -27.23 -3.75 24.54
N VAL A 24 -25.94 -3.45 24.70
CA VAL A 24 -25.06 -2.96 23.64
C VAL A 24 -24.10 -4.05 23.20
N ARG A 25 -23.90 -4.20 21.90
CA ARG A 25 -22.91 -5.10 21.33
C ARG A 25 -21.74 -4.31 20.76
N VAL A 26 -20.54 -4.66 21.22
CA VAL A 26 -19.27 -4.09 20.75
C VAL A 26 -18.38 -5.23 20.29
N GLN A 27 -18.02 -5.23 18.99
CA GLN A 27 -17.18 -6.27 18.37
C GLN A 27 -17.66 -7.71 18.64
N GLY A 28 -18.98 -7.94 18.62
CA GLY A 28 -19.58 -9.25 18.83
C GLY A 28 -19.70 -9.70 20.29
N LYS A 29 -19.29 -8.87 21.27
CA LYS A 29 -19.57 -9.10 22.70
C LYS A 29 -20.73 -8.25 23.17
N GLU A 30 -21.69 -8.88 23.85
CA GLU A 30 -22.85 -8.22 24.42
C GLU A 30 -22.55 -7.72 25.84
N TYR A 31 -22.90 -6.47 26.11
CA TYR A 31 -22.71 -5.77 27.36
C TYR A 31 -24.06 -5.20 27.79
N GLY A 32 -24.52 -5.56 28.98
CA GLY A 32 -25.80 -5.12 29.54
C GLY A 32 -26.47 -6.21 30.38
N PRO A 33 -27.64 -5.94 30.96
CA PRO A 33 -28.45 -4.73 30.81
C PRO A 33 -27.84 -3.50 31.51
N ALA A 34 -27.89 -2.34 30.86
CA ALA A 34 -27.40 -1.06 31.39
C ALA A 34 -28.47 0.03 31.22
N ASP A 35 -28.61 0.90 32.21
CA ASP A 35 -29.51 2.06 32.14
C ASP A 35 -28.93 3.21 31.29
N ILE A 36 -29.76 4.20 30.99
CA ILE A 36 -29.38 5.34 30.16
C ILE A 36 -28.23 6.17 30.74
N ASP A 37 -28.10 6.21 32.07
CA ASP A 37 -27.07 6.97 32.78
C ASP A 37 -25.71 6.27 32.69
N THR A 38 -25.70 4.94 32.81
CA THR A 38 -24.54 4.08 32.59
C THR A 38 -24.06 4.15 31.14
N LEU A 39 -24.98 4.18 30.17
CA LEU A 39 -24.63 4.37 28.77
C LEU A 39 -24.02 5.76 28.51
N ARG A 40 -24.46 6.79 29.23
CA ARG A 40 -23.89 8.15 29.15
C ARG A 40 -22.47 8.17 29.70
N GLU A 41 -22.19 7.44 30.77
CA GLU A 41 -20.84 7.25 31.29
C GLU A 41 -19.94 6.54 30.27
N TRP A 42 -20.41 5.44 29.66
CA TRP A 42 -19.63 4.73 28.63
C TRP A 42 -19.37 5.59 27.38
N LYS A 43 -20.28 6.50 27.05
CA LYS A 43 -20.08 7.51 26.02
C LYS A 43 -18.97 8.50 26.41
N GLN A 44 -18.96 9.00 27.65
CA GLN A 44 -17.91 9.91 28.14
C GLN A 44 -16.54 9.23 28.18
N GLU A 45 -16.50 7.93 28.48
CA GLU A 45 -15.28 7.11 28.48
C GLU A 45 -14.82 6.69 27.06
N GLY A 46 -15.59 7.01 26.01
CA GLY A 46 -15.28 6.62 24.63
C GLY A 46 -15.46 5.13 24.33
N ARG A 47 -16.11 4.38 25.22
CA ARG A 47 -16.41 2.94 25.07
C ARG A 47 -17.68 2.67 24.27
N LEU A 48 -18.57 3.66 24.22
CA LEU A 48 -19.83 3.60 23.47
C LEU A 48 -19.78 4.57 22.28
N LEU A 49 -19.69 4.02 21.08
CA LEU A 49 -19.74 4.76 19.83
C LEU A 49 -21.19 4.83 19.32
N PRO A 50 -21.57 5.89 18.57
CA PRO A 50 -22.90 6.02 18.02
C PRO A 50 -23.25 4.82 17.12
N GLU A 51 -22.29 4.25 16.39
CA GLU A 51 -22.48 3.11 15.48
C GLU A 51 -22.71 1.76 16.18
N ASN A 52 -22.46 1.66 17.48
CA ASN A 52 -22.57 0.38 18.19
C ASN A 52 -24.00 -0.16 18.13
N GLU A 53 -24.15 -1.47 17.97
CA GLU A 53 -25.46 -2.11 17.98
C GLU A 53 -26.03 -2.09 19.40
N ALA A 54 -27.30 -1.71 19.54
CA ALA A 54 -28.01 -1.64 20.80
C ALA A 54 -29.46 -2.13 20.63
N ARG A 55 -29.96 -2.81 21.64
CA ARG A 55 -31.36 -3.26 21.72
C ARG A 55 -31.91 -3.04 23.13
N PRO A 56 -33.22 -2.83 23.29
CA PRO A 56 -33.84 -2.79 24.60
C PRO A 56 -33.80 -4.19 25.24
N ALA A 57 -33.54 -4.25 26.55
CA ALA A 57 -33.47 -5.48 27.33
C ALA A 57 -34.84 -6.16 27.45
N SER A 58 -35.93 -5.39 27.32
CA SER A 58 -37.33 -5.87 27.30
C SER A 58 -37.71 -6.61 26.01
N ALA A 59 -36.86 -6.59 24.97
CA ALA A 59 -37.04 -7.43 23.80
C ALA A 59 -36.71 -8.88 24.15
N ASP A 60 -37.75 -9.63 24.51
CA ASP A 60 -37.69 -11.02 24.97
C ASP A 60 -37.08 -11.95 23.90
N PRO A 61 -35.91 -12.58 24.14
CA PRO A 61 -35.31 -13.54 23.22
C PRO A 61 -36.04 -14.89 23.15
N THR A 62 -37.01 -15.15 24.04
CA THR A 62 -37.55 -16.51 24.26
C THR A 62 -38.95 -16.76 23.72
N ALA A 63 -39.63 -15.73 23.20
CA ALA A 63 -40.90 -15.91 22.49
C ALA A 63 -40.66 -16.23 21.00
N VAL A 64 -40.30 -17.49 20.72
CA VAL A 64 -40.56 -18.30 19.50
C VAL A 64 -39.40 -19.29 19.35
N ALA A 65 -39.54 -20.45 19.99
CA ALA A 65 -38.76 -21.62 19.64
C ALA A 65 -39.15 -22.04 18.21
N GLY A 66 -38.25 -21.82 17.25
CA GLY A 66 -38.38 -22.34 15.89
C GLY A 66 -38.44 -21.30 14.78
N SER A 67 -37.57 -20.30 14.79
CA SER A 67 -37.02 -19.64 13.58
C SER A 67 -36.07 -18.55 14.06
N ALA A 68 -34.81 -18.56 13.61
CA ALA A 68 -33.88 -17.46 13.83
C ALA A 68 -34.41 -16.20 13.11
N LYS A 69 -35.31 -15.48 13.77
CA LYS A 69 -35.93 -14.25 13.28
C LYS A 69 -35.30 -13.11 14.05
N GLU A 70 -34.67 -12.22 13.29
CA GLU A 70 -33.92 -11.03 13.69
C GLU A 70 -34.48 -10.36 14.95
N VAL A 71 -33.72 -10.44 16.04
CA VAL A 71 -33.80 -9.42 17.09
C VAL A 71 -33.31 -8.14 16.43
N LEU A 72 -34.18 -7.14 16.28
CA LEU A 72 -33.88 -5.90 15.57
C LEU A 72 -32.86 -5.09 16.37
N TRP A 73 -31.58 -5.34 16.11
CA TRP A 73 -30.48 -4.52 16.62
C TRP A 73 -30.56 -3.15 15.95
N SER A 74 -30.69 -2.12 16.77
CA SER A 74 -30.68 -0.72 16.34
C SER A 74 -29.33 -0.09 16.64
N THR A 75 -29.03 1.06 16.06
CA THR A 75 -27.78 1.79 16.34
C THR A 75 -27.89 2.53 17.67
N ALA A 76 -26.83 2.60 18.48
CA ALA A 76 -26.82 3.29 19.78
C ALA A 76 -27.17 4.78 19.66
N ALA A 77 -26.94 5.38 18.49
CA ALA A 77 -27.41 6.72 18.13
C ALA A 77 -28.94 6.88 18.13
N ALA A 78 -29.69 5.80 17.96
CA ALA A 78 -31.15 5.79 17.98
C ALA A 78 -31.74 5.78 19.40
N ILE A 79 -30.91 5.60 20.43
CA ILE A 79 -31.36 5.61 21.83
C ILE A 79 -31.76 7.05 22.22
N PRO A 80 -33.03 7.28 22.60
CA PRO A 80 -33.52 8.61 22.96
C PRO A 80 -32.70 9.22 24.11
N GLY A 81 -32.20 10.45 23.92
CA GLY A 81 -31.50 11.20 24.98
C GLY A 81 -30.02 10.82 25.20
N LEU A 82 -29.49 9.82 24.49
CA LEU A 82 -28.08 9.42 24.58
C LEU A 82 -27.19 10.21 23.61
N PHE A 83 -27.70 10.48 22.41
CA PHE A 83 -27.06 11.31 21.38
C PHE A 83 -28.05 12.41 20.95
N ASP A 84 -27.60 13.66 20.90
CA ASP A 84 -28.43 14.79 20.47
C ASP A 84 -28.75 14.66 18.98
N VAL A 85 -29.96 14.22 18.67
CA VAL A 85 -30.44 13.99 17.30
C VAL A 85 -30.42 15.29 16.47
N VAL A 86 -30.53 16.47 17.12
CA VAL A 86 -30.44 17.78 16.45
C VAL A 86 -28.99 18.16 16.14
N ALA A 87 -28.03 17.80 17.00
CA ALA A 87 -26.60 17.98 16.71
C ALA A 87 -26.11 16.97 15.67
N LEU A 88 -26.65 15.74 15.68
CA LEU A 88 -26.40 14.72 14.66
C LEU A 88 -27.05 15.09 13.32
N ALA A 89 -28.27 15.65 13.31
CA ALA A 89 -28.93 16.13 12.11
C ALA A 89 -28.27 17.41 11.56
N ALA A 90 -27.74 18.30 12.40
CA ALA A 90 -26.93 19.44 11.98
C ALA A 90 -25.53 19.04 11.50
N ALA A 91 -24.93 17.98 12.05
CA ALA A 91 -23.72 17.35 11.53
C ALA A 91 -23.99 16.58 10.22
N SER A 92 -25.21 16.06 10.04
CA SER A 92 -25.69 15.42 8.80
C SER A 92 -26.17 16.43 7.75
N ALA A 93 -26.51 17.66 8.17
CA ALA A 93 -26.94 18.77 7.33
C ALA A 93 -25.81 19.80 7.13
N GLY A 94 -24.60 19.31 6.89
CA GLY A 94 -23.58 20.08 6.16
C GLY A 94 -24.11 20.44 4.75
N PRO A 95 -23.65 21.56 4.15
CA PRO A 95 -24.41 22.30 3.14
C PRO A 95 -24.90 21.43 1.97
N LEU A 96 -26.23 21.35 1.81
CA LEU A 96 -26.89 20.81 0.62
C LEU A 96 -26.57 21.70 -0.60
N ALA A 97 -25.43 21.42 -1.22
CA ALA A 97 -25.18 21.48 -2.66
C ALA A 97 -23.77 20.96 -2.95
N GLN A 98 -23.48 19.72 -2.54
CA GLN A 98 -22.46 18.94 -3.25
C GLN A 98 -23.21 17.95 -4.13
N PRO A 99 -23.02 17.98 -5.46
CA PRO A 99 -23.55 16.94 -6.34
C PRO A 99 -23.08 15.57 -5.82
N PRO A 100 -23.78 14.46 -6.14
CA PRO A 100 -23.38 13.14 -5.67
C PRO A 100 -21.88 13.00 -5.90
N LEU A 101 -21.14 12.64 -4.85
CA LEU A 101 -19.72 12.32 -4.93
C LEU A 101 -19.54 11.38 -6.11
N GLN A 102 -19.26 11.95 -7.29
CA GLN A 102 -18.48 11.29 -8.29
C GLN A 102 -17.25 10.91 -7.48
N VAL A 103 -17.11 9.61 -7.25
CA VAL A 103 -15.91 8.98 -6.72
C VAL A 103 -14.78 9.60 -7.52
N GLN A 104 -14.19 10.67 -6.97
CA GLN A 104 -13.35 11.57 -7.72
C GLN A 104 -12.03 10.84 -7.78
N HIS A 105 -11.92 9.93 -8.75
CA HIS A 105 -10.71 9.23 -9.06
C HIS A 105 -9.64 10.30 -9.17
N ARG A 106 -8.69 10.33 -8.23
CA ARG A 106 -7.59 11.29 -8.31
C ARG A 106 -6.99 11.16 -9.69
N SER A 107 -6.94 12.27 -10.40
CA SER A 107 -6.38 12.25 -11.75
C SER A 107 -4.90 11.85 -11.65
N PHE A 108 -4.38 11.22 -12.69
CA PHE A 108 -2.98 10.81 -12.71
C PHE A 108 -2.02 11.98 -12.41
N GLY A 109 -2.34 13.17 -12.93
CA GLY A 109 -1.60 14.40 -12.64
C GLY A 109 -1.62 14.79 -11.16
N GLN A 110 -2.72 14.53 -10.45
CA GLN A 110 -2.80 14.74 -9.00
C GLN A 110 -1.89 13.78 -8.23
N ILE A 111 -1.83 12.49 -8.61
CA ILE A 111 -0.89 11.53 -7.99
C ILE A 111 0.56 11.98 -8.19
N LEU A 112 0.92 12.40 -9.40
CA LEU A 112 2.28 12.88 -9.66
C LEU A 112 2.61 14.18 -8.91
N ALA A 113 1.67 15.12 -8.87
CA ALA A 113 1.85 16.38 -8.15
C ALA A 113 2.04 16.14 -6.64
N GLU A 114 1.22 15.27 -6.05
CA GLU A 114 1.31 14.90 -4.64
C GLU A 114 2.61 14.12 -4.35
N THR A 115 3.01 13.20 -5.24
CA THR A 115 4.30 12.49 -5.17
C THR A 115 5.45 13.49 -5.11
N PHE A 116 5.44 14.48 -6.00
CA PHE A 116 6.49 15.50 -6.05
C PHE A 116 6.45 16.42 -4.82
N GLN A 117 5.26 16.78 -4.34
CA GLN A 117 5.08 17.58 -3.13
C GLN A 117 5.62 16.87 -1.89
N ILE A 118 5.31 15.58 -1.73
CA ILE A 118 5.81 14.74 -0.63
C ILE A 118 7.32 14.60 -0.72
N TYR A 119 7.86 14.31 -1.90
CA TYR A 119 9.31 14.22 -2.11
C TYR A 119 10.02 15.52 -1.74
N ARG A 120 9.50 16.67 -2.18
CA ARG A 120 10.06 17.99 -1.85
C ARG A 120 10.00 18.27 -0.35
N LYS A 121 8.91 17.88 0.34
CA LYS A 121 8.73 18.08 1.79
C LYS A 121 9.66 17.19 2.62
N GLY A 122 9.91 15.96 2.17
CA GLY A 122 10.78 14.98 2.84
C GLY A 122 12.20 14.88 2.27
N PHE A 123 12.62 15.80 1.38
CA PHE A 123 13.81 15.64 0.53
C PHE A 123 15.06 15.22 1.30
N PHE A 124 15.40 15.92 2.38
CA PHE A 124 16.60 15.62 3.16
C PHE A 124 16.55 14.26 3.86
N GLN A 125 15.35 13.77 4.19
CA GLN A 125 15.16 12.47 4.83
C GLN A 125 15.29 11.34 3.81
N PHE A 126 14.71 11.49 2.62
CA PHE A 126 14.92 10.56 1.50
C PHE A 126 16.38 10.54 1.03
N LEU A 127 17.04 11.71 1.01
CA LEU A 127 18.46 11.83 0.69
C LEU A 127 19.32 11.11 1.74
N GLY A 128 19.03 11.28 3.02
CA GLY A 128 19.71 10.58 4.12
C GLY A 128 19.56 9.06 4.00
N LEU A 129 18.35 8.56 3.73
CA LEU A 129 18.11 7.13 3.48
C LEU A 129 18.88 6.62 2.26
N THR A 130 18.91 7.39 1.18
CA THR A 130 19.62 7.01 -0.04
C THR A 130 21.13 6.98 0.19
N LEU A 131 21.68 7.98 0.87
CA LEU A 131 23.11 8.06 1.20
C LEU A 131 23.55 6.94 2.15
N LEU A 132 22.68 6.54 3.10
CA LEU A 132 22.90 5.40 3.98
C LEU A 132 23.09 4.09 3.19
N VAL A 133 22.37 3.92 2.08
CA VAL A 133 22.49 2.76 1.18
C VAL A 133 23.64 2.91 0.18
N LEU A 134 23.99 4.15 -0.18
CA LEU A 134 25.06 4.47 -1.13
C LEU A 134 26.46 4.28 -0.53
N LEU A 135 26.61 4.35 0.81
CA LEU A 135 27.89 4.10 1.48
C LEU A 135 28.35 2.64 1.22
N PRO A 136 29.52 2.43 0.60
CA PRO A 136 29.90 1.14 0.05
C PRO A 136 30.26 0.16 1.17
N SER A 137 29.41 -0.86 1.36
CA SER A 137 29.69 -2.05 2.17
C SER A 137 28.73 -3.17 1.80
N ILE A 138 29.11 -4.42 2.11
CA ILE A 138 28.29 -5.65 2.03
C ILE A 138 26.92 -5.46 2.72
N CYS A 139 26.81 -4.50 3.64
CA CYS A 139 25.56 -4.07 4.27
C CYS A 139 24.50 -3.53 3.30
N SER A 140 24.85 -3.05 2.11
CA SER A 140 23.92 -2.50 1.10
C SER A 140 22.79 -3.48 0.72
N GLN A 141 23.10 -4.77 0.61
CA GLN A 141 22.10 -5.80 0.31
C GLN A 141 21.17 -6.06 1.50
N LEU A 142 21.69 -5.94 2.73
CA LEU A 142 20.93 -6.16 3.97
C LEU A 142 20.11 -4.94 4.40
N THR A 143 20.50 -3.73 3.97
CA THR A 143 19.79 -2.48 4.27
C THR A 143 18.74 -2.13 3.23
N THR A 144 18.74 -2.77 2.06
CA THR A 144 17.71 -2.56 1.02
C THR A 144 16.28 -2.76 1.54
N PRO A 145 15.95 -3.81 2.32
CA PRO A 145 14.64 -3.94 2.95
C PRO A 145 14.29 -2.76 3.88
N VAL A 146 15.25 -2.28 4.66
CA VAL A 146 15.08 -1.14 5.58
C VAL A 146 14.86 0.15 4.79
N TYR A 147 15.57 0.33 3.68
CA TYR A 147 15.41 1.47 2.78
C TYR A 147 14.02 1.50 2.13
N VAL A 148 13.55 0.36 1.62
CA VAL A 148 12.21 0.25 1.01
C VAL A 148 11.13 0.52 2.05
N ALA A 149 11.19 -0.13 3.22
CA ALA A 149 10.25 0.10 4.31
C ALA A 149 10.28 1.55 4.83
N GLY A 150 11.48 2.12 4.95
CA GLY A 150 11.69 3.50 5.35
C GLY A 150 11.03 4.51 4.40
N ILE A 151 11.15 4.31 3.09
CA ILE A 151 10.45 5.15 2.10
C ILE A 151 8.93 5.07 2.30
N GLN A 152 8.38 3.89 2.49
CA GLN A 152 6.93 3.68 2.60
C GLN A 152 6.35 4.31 3.87
N ILE A 153 6.98 4.06 5.02
CA ILE A 153 6.57 4.63 6.32
C ILE A 153 6.68 6.16 6.28
N LEU A 154 7.82 6.68 5.80
CA LEU A 154 8.04 8.11 5.70
C LEU A 154 7.02 8.79 4.78
N THR A 155 6.69 8.15 3.66
CA THR A 155 5.67 8.66 2.74
C THR A 155 4.31 8.74 3.39
N ALA A 156 3.90 7.68 4.10
CA ALA A 156 2.61 7.63 4.79
C ALA A 156 2.53 8.70 5.91
N GLU A 157 3.58 8.85 6.72
CA GLU A 157 3.60 9.87 7.78
C GLU A 157 3.55 11.31 7.23
N ILE A 158 4.26 11.59 6.13
CA ILE A 158 4.22 12.90 5.49
C ILE A 158 2.84 13.17 4.87
N ALA A 159 2.20 12.14 4.29
CA ALA A 159 0.85 12.22 3.73
C ALA A 159 -0.20 12.50 4.81
N ASP A 160 -0.07 11.89 5.99
CA ASP A 160 -0.92 12.15 7.16
C ASP A 160 -0.62 13.49 7.86
N GLY A 161 0.38 14.25 7.39
CA GLY A 161 0.77 15.53 7.99
C GLY A 161 1.55 15.42 9.31
N ARG A 162 1.98 14.22 9.71
CA ARG A 162 2.79 13.99 10.92
C ARG A 162 4.23 14.44 10.72
N GLN A 163 4.92 14.77 11.81
CA GLN A 163 6.33 15.19 11.81
C GLN A 163 7.26 13.97 11.86
N PRO A 164 8.00 13.69 10.78
CA PRO A 164 8.80 12.47 10.67
C PRO A 164 10.10 12.53 11.48
N ARG A 165 10.31 11.58 12.41
CA ARG A 165 11.56 11.47 13.20
C ARG A 165 12.39 10.29 12.71
N LEU A 166 13.42 10.55 11.90
CA LEU A 166 14.27 9.55 11.22
C LEU A 166 14.75 8.38 12.12
N ILE A 167 15.08 8.65 13.39
CA ILE A 167 15.59 7.62 14.31
C ILE A 167 14.48 6.67 14.78
N ALA A 168 13.29 7.21 15.09
CA ALA A 168 12.13 6.39 15.45
C ALA A 168 11.69 5.53 14.25
N MET A 169 11.75 6.12 13.05
CA MET A 169 11.45 5.44 11.79
C MET A 169 12.42 4.30 11.47
N LEU A 170 13.72 4.52 11.63
CA LEU A 170 14.73 3.47 11.43
C LEU A 170 14.51 2.31 12.40
N ASN A 171 14.18 2.60 13.65
CA ASN A 171 13.87 1.57 14.65
C ASN A 171 12.61 0.77 14.27
N GLU A 172 11.55 1.45 13.80
CA GLU A 172 10.33 0.78 13.37
C GLU A 172 10.56 -0.01 12.06
N ALA A 173 11.29 0.55 11.09
CA ALA A 173 11.64 -0.11 9.83
C ALA A 173 12.51 -1.37 10.05
N VAL A 174 13.41 -1.37 11.03
CA VAL A 174 14.18 -2.56 11.43
C VAL A 174 13.26 -3.65 11.98
N ARG A 175 12.14 -3.31 12.62
CA ARG A 175 11.16 -4.30 13.08
C ARG A 175 10.47 -5.04 11.93
N PHE A 176 10.28 -4.37 10.80
CA PHE A 176 9.74 -4.96 9.57
C PHE A 176 10.78 -5.73 8.74
N TRP A 177 12.06 -5.62 9.10
CA TRP A 177 13.19 -6.21 8.39
C TRP A 177 13.02 -7.69 8.00
N PRO A 178 12.69 -8.64 8.90
CA PRO A 178 12.64 -10.05 8.54
C PRO A 178 11.54 -10.38 7.53
N ARG A 179 10.43 -9.62 7.54
CA ARG A 179 9.31 -9.82 6.61
C ARG A 179 9.61 -9.27 5.23
N VAL A 180 10.12 -8.04 5.17
CA VAL A 180 10.55 -7.43 3.90
C VAL A 180 11.73 -8.21 3.32
N ALA A 181 12.66 -8.70 4.16
CA ALA A 181 13.74 -9.58 3.73
C ALA A 181 13.21 -10.91 3.14
N GLY A 182 12.22 -11.55 3.77
CA GLY A 182 11.56 -12.74 3.23
C GLY A 182 10.95 -12.49 1.84
N LEU A 183 10.26 -11.35 1.67
CA LEU A 183 9.73 -10.94 0.37
C LEU A 183 10.85 -10.67 -0.65
N CYS A 184 11.91 -9.98 -0.25
CA CYS A 184 13.08 -9.73 -1.11
C CYS A 184 13.76 -11.04 -1.55
N ILE A 185 13.94 -12.01 -0.64
CA ILE A 185 14.50 -13.34 -0.97
C ILE A 185 13.57 -14.04 -1.97
N PHE A 186 12.26 -14.04 -1.73
CA PHE A 186 11.29 -14.62 -2.66
C PHE A 186 11.40 -13.99 -4.06
N VAL A 187 11.48 -12.66 -4.13
CA VAL A 187 11.68 -11.94 -5.39
C VAL A 187 12.98 -12.34 -6.06
N LEU A 188 14.09 -12.42 -5.32
CA LEU A 188 15.39 -12.86 -5.86
C LEU A 188 15.32 -14.28 -6.44
N VAL A 189 14.64 -15.21 -5.77
CA VAL A 189 14.45 -16.59 -6.27
C VAL A 189 13.66 -16.59 -7.57
N VAL A 190 12.58 -15.81 -7.67
CA VAL A 190 11.79 -15.70 -8.91
C VAL A 190 12.63 -15.07 -10.03
N PHE A 191 13.42 -14.04 -9.72
CA PHE A 191 14.34 -13.43 -10.69
C PHE A 191 15.40 -14.42 -11.18
N ALA A 192 15.97 -15.22 -10.28
CA ALA A 192 16.93 -16.26 -10.65
C ALA A 192 16.28 -17.30 -11.59
N LEU A 193 15.03 -17.70 -11.32
CA LEU A 193 14.30 -18.61 -12.19
C LEU A 193 14.03 -18.00 -13.58
N LEU A 194 13.66 -16.72 -13.64
CA LEU A 194 13.45 -16.00 -14.89
C LEU A 194 14.75 -15.85 -15.70
N PHE A 195 15.87 -15.62 -15.01
CA PHE A 195 17.18 -15.57 -15.65
C PHE A 195 17.57 -16.93 -16.23
N LEU A 196 17.36 -18.02 -15.47
CA LEU A 196 17.57 -19.38 -15.97
C LEU A 196 16.68 -19.72 -17.16
N PHE A 197 15.43 -19.23 -17.18
CA PHE A 197 14.54 -19.38 -18.33
C PHE A 197 15.09 -18.66 -19.57
N ALA A 198 15.58 -17.43 -19.42
CA ALA A 198 16.23 -16.68 -20.51
C ALA A 198 17.46 -17.42 -21.05
N LEU A 199 18.28 -17.96 -20.14
CA LEU A 199 19.46 -18.76 -20.47
C LEU A 199 19.06 -20.03 -21.24
N GLY A 200 17.96 -20.67 -20.85
CA GLY A 200 17.38 -21.81 -21.57
C GLY A 200 17.01 -21.46 -23.01
N ILE A 201 16.34 -20.33 -23.23
CA ILE A 201 16.02 -19.84 -24.59
C ILE A 201 17.31 -19.62 -25.39
N ALA A 202 18.31 -18.95 -24.81
CA ALA A 202 19.59 -18.71 -25.46
C ALA A 202 20.31 -20.03 -25.83
N LEU A 203 20.30 -21.01 -24.92
CA LEU A 203 20.92 -22.32 -25.15
C LEU A 203 20.22 -23.10 -26.27
N THR A 204 18.89 -23.03 -26.37
CA THR A 204 18.14 -23.67 -27.47
C THR A 204 18.51 -23.08 -28.85
N LEU A 205 18.81 -21.79 -28.91
CA LEU A 205 19.30 -21.14 -30.13
C LEU A 205 20.77 -21.47 -30.44
N ALA A 206 21.60 -21.67 -29.41
CA ALA A 206 23.02 -21.96 -29.58
C ALA A 206 23.32 -23.42 -29.96
N THR A 207 22.43 -24.36 -29.63
CA THR A 207 22.63 -25.80 -29.80
C THR A 207 21.92 -26.39 -31.03
N GLY A 208 20.91 -25.69 -31.57
CA GLY A 208 20.18 -26.10 -32.76
C GLY A 208 20.65 -25.37 -34.02
N ALA A 209 20.51 -26.00 -35.20
CA ALA A 209 20.58 -25.26 -36.45
C ALA A 209 19.43 -24.23 -36.47
N PRO A 210 19.70 -22.91 -36.57
CA PRO A 210 18.66 -21.90 -36.47
C PRO A 210 17.71 -22.03 -37.66
N SER A 211 16.51 -22.52 -37.38
CA SER A 211 15.39 -22.51 -38.31
C SER A 211 14.54 -21.26 -38.05
N LEU A 212 13.83 -20.77 -39.08
CA LEU A 212 12.88 -19.66 -38.89
C LEU A 212 11.89 -19.95 -37.76
N LEU A 213 11.40 -21.20 -37.68
CA LEU A 213 10.47 -21.64 -36.65
C LEU A 213 11.07 -21.55 -35.24
N SER A 214 12.33 -21.96 -35.05
CA SER A 214 12.99 -21.83 -33.74
C SER A 214 13.24 -20.37 -33.35
N ILE A 215 13.50 -19.49 -34.32
CA ILE A 215 13.65 -18.04 -34.08
C ILE A 215 12.29 -17.44 -33.66
N PHE A 216 11.21 -17.75 -34.38
CA PHE A 216 9.86 -17.31 -34.01
C PHE A 216 9.46 -17.79 -32.62
N PHE A 217 9.74 -19.06 -32.31
CA PHE A 217 9.44 -19.63 -31.01
C PHE A 217 10.25 -18.97 -29.89
N ALA A 218 11.56 -18.77 -30.08
CA ALA A 218 12.40 -18.06 -29.11
C ALA A 218 11.93 -16.61 -28.88
N LEU A 219 11.53 -15.90 -29.94
CA LEU A 219 10.97 -14.55 -29.82
C LEU A 219 9.66 -14.55 -29.03
N ALA A 220 8.76 -15.51 -29.28
CA ALA A 220 7.52 -15.65 -28.52
C ALA A 220 7.79 -15.94 -27.04
N LEU A 221 8.76 -16.80 -26.72
CA LEU A 221 9.16 -17.08 -25.34
C LEU A 221 9.79 -15.86 -24.65
N LEU A 222 10.58 -15.05 -25.38
CA LEU A 222 11.12 -13.80 -24.85
C LEU A 222 10.03 -12.77 -24.57
N ILE A 223 9.05 -12.61 -25.48
CA ILE A 223 7.89 -11.74 -25.26
C ILE A 223 7.12 -12.20 -24.02
N LEU A 224 6.86 -13.50 -23.90
CA LEU A 224 6.20 -14.09 -22.74
C LEU A 224 6.98 -13.83 -21.45
N GLN A 225 8.31 -13.98 -21.49
CA GLN A 225 9.19 -13.74 -20.35
C GLN A 225 9.12 -12.28 -19.90
N VAL A 226 9.23 -11.32 -20.82
CA VAL A 226 9.15 -9.88 -20.51
C VAL A 226 7.78 -9.53 -19.95
N TRP A 227 6.72 -10.09 -20.53
CA TRP A 227 5.35 -9.90 -20.03
C TRP A 227 5.18 -10.43 -18.61
N MET A 228 5.63 -11.66 -18.34
CA MET A 228 5.54 -12.30 -17.03
C MET A 228 6.36 -11.54 -15.98
N PHE A 229 7.53 -11.04 -16.37
CA PHE A 229 8.38 -10.19 -15.55
C PHE A 229 7.67 -8.89 -15.15
N GLY A 230 7.14 -8.16 -16.15
CA GLY A 230 6.44 -6.90 -15.91
C GLY A 230 5.24 -7.10 -14.97
N TRP A 231 4.44 -8.14 -15.21
CA TRP A 231 3.30 -8.47 -14.36
C TRP A 231 3.70 -8.83 -12.93
N PHE A 232 4.71 -9.69 -12.78
CA PHE A 232 5.23 -10.07 -11.47
C PHE A 232 5.78 -8.87 -10.71
N PHE A 233 6.57 -8.02 -11.37
CA PHE A 233 7.14 -6.81 -10.79
C PHE A 233 6.07 -5.88 -10.22
N MET A 234 4.99 -5.61 -10.97
CA MET A 234 3.89 -4.78 -10.46
C MET A 234 3.25 -5.40 -9.23
N THR A 235 3.04 -6.71 -9.26
CA THR A 235 2.41 -7.44 -8.15
C THR A 235 3.28 -7.36 -6.88
N VAL A 236 4.60 -7.50 -7.03
CA VAL A 236 5.57 -7.37 -5.94
C VAL A 236 5.55 -5.97 -5.33
N LEU A 237 5.49 -4.91 -6.15
CA LEU A 237 5.45 -3.54 -5.63
C LEU A 237 4.22 -3.32 -4.75
N PHE A 238 3.07 -3.89 -5.09
CA PHE A 238 1.88 -3.87 -4.23
C PHE A 238 2.04 -4.73 -2.98
N TRP A 239 2.64 -5.94 -3.08
CA TRP A 239 2.93 -6.76 -1.88
C TRP A 239 3.78 -6.03 -0.85
N GLN A 240 4.77 -5.26 -1.32
CA GLN A 240 5.61 -4.44 -0.45
C GLN A 240 4.79 -3.39 0.32
N GLN A 241 3.79 -2.77 -0.32
CA GLN A 241 2.94 -1.79 0.36
C GLN A 241 2.09 -2.45 1.46
N PHE A 242 1.44 -3.58 1.17
CA PHE A 242 0.63 -4.31 2.15
C PHE A 242 1.46 -4.85 3.33
N ALA A 243 2.66 -5.36 3.07
CA ALA A 243 3.53 -5.89 4.12
C ALA A 243 4.00 -4.82 5.11
N VAL A 244 4.19 -3.58 4.64
CA VAL A 244 4.75 -2.49 5.45
C VAL A 244 3.67 -1.57 6.02
N LEU A 245 2.69 -1.15 5.20
CA LEU A 245 1.67 -0.18 5.63
C LEU A 245 0.54 -0.82 6.45
N GLU A 246 0.16 -2.06 6.14
CA GLU A 246 -0.91 -2.77 6.88
C GLU A 246 -0.37 -3.74 7.93
N ASN A 247 0.95 -3.80 8.10
CA ASN A 247 1.59 -4.77 9.01
C ASN A 247 1.15 -6.22 8.72
N ALA A 248 0.73 -6.50 7.47
CA ALA A 248 0.15 -7.79 7.08
C ALA A 248 1.22 -8.88 6.98
N GLY A 249 0.85 -10.12 7.33
CA GLY A 249 1.71 -11.29 7.11
C GLY A 249 1.95 -11.54 5.62
N PHE A 250 2.97 -12.33 5.27
CA PHE A 250 3.31 -12.64 3.87
C PHE A 250 2.15 -13.25 3.07
N ILE A 251 1.38 -14.15 3.70
CA ILE A 251 0.22 -14.79 3.06
C ILE A 251 -0.96 -13.81 2.93
N ASP A 252 -1.13 -12.91 3.91
CA ASP A 252 -2.20 -11.92 3.91
C ASP A 252 -1.92 -10.81 2.90
N SER A 253 -0.66 -10.38 2.74
CA SER A 253 -0.27 -9.40 1.71
C SER A 253 -0.48 -9.94 0.29
N LEU A 254 -0.21 -11.23 0.05
CA LEU A 254 -0.54 -11.94 -1.18
C LEU A 254 -2.06 -11.94 -1.44
N ARG A 255 -2.85 -12.29 -0.41
CA ARG A 255 -4.31 -12.36 -0.51
C ARG A 255 -4.92 -10.98 -0.78
N ASN A 256 -4.52 -9.97 -0.03
CA ASN A 256 -5.04 -8.60 -0.14
C ASN A 256 -4.65 -7.95 -1.47
N SER A 257 -3.41 -8.16 -1.93
CA SER A 257 -3.00 -7.72 -3.27
C SER A 257 -3.81 -8.39 -4.38
N ARG A 258 -4.13 -9.68 -4.25
CA ARG A 258 -4.98 -10.36 -5.23
C ARG A 258 -6.41 -9.83 -5.21
N ASN A 259 -6.91 -9.39 -4.07
CA ASN A 259 -8.21 -8.74 -3.95
C ASN A 259 -8.18 -7.34 -4.58
N LEU A 260 -7.10 -6.56 -4.37
CA LEU A 260 -6.87 -5.27 -5.01
C LEU A 260 -6.71 -5.39 -6.54
N ALA A 261 -6.02 -6.43 -7.02
CA ALA A 261 -5.90 -6.74 -8.45
C ALA A 261 -7.25 -7.04 -9.10
N ARG A 262 -8.23 -7.48 -8.31
CA ARG A 262 -9.58 -7.82 -8.76
C ARG A 262 -10.61 -6.73 -8.43
N SER A 263 -10.25 -5.74 -7.62
CA SER A 263 -11.11 -4.59 -7.35
C SER A 263 -11.13 -3.65 -8.56
N GLY A 264 -12.19 -2.84 -8.68
CA GLY A 264 -12.35 -1.95 -9.82
C GLY A 264 -12.65 -2.67 -11.14
N ARG A 265 -13.34 -3.82 -11.10
CA ARG A 265 -13.88 -4.45 -12.32
C ARG A 265 -14.87 -3.55 -13.05
N ASP A 266 -15.58 -2.74 -12.27
CA ASP A 266 -16.57 -1.77 -12.75
C ASP A 266 -15.92 -0.51 -13.35
N LEU A 267 -14.60 -0.36 -13.20
CA LEU A 267 -13.82 0.75 -13.73
C LEU A 267 -13.22 0.42 -15.10
N PRO A 268 -13.06 1.43 -15.99
CA PRO A 268 -12.31 1.29 -17.22
C PRO A 268 -10.91 0.74 -16.94
N TRP A 269 -10.40 -0.12 -17.84
CA TRP A 269 -9.15 -0.86 -17.62
C TRP A 269 -7.96 0.04 -17.23
N PHE A 270 -7.87 1.25 -17.78
CA PHE A 270 -6.79 2.22 -17.53
C PHE A 270 -6.85 2.88 -16.15
N GLN A 271 -8.02 2.86 -15.48
CA GLN A 271 -8.18 3.42 -14.12
C GLN A 271 -7.91 2.38 -13.03
N ARG A 272 -7.75 1.10 -13.42
CA ARG A 272 -7.49 0.03 -12.47
C ARG A 272 -6.16 0.26 -11.74
N PRO A 273 -6.07 -0.03 -10.44
CA PRO A 273 -4.86 0.21 -9.65
C PRO A 273 -3.60 -0.42 -10.28
N LEU A 274 -3.72 -1.64 -10.81
CA LEU A 274 -2.61 -2.33 -11.49
C LEU A 274 -2.10 -1.61 -12.74
N TRP A 275 -3.00 -1.06 -13.56
CA TRP A 275 -2.63 -0.37 -14.79
C TRP A 275 -2.03 1.01 -14.53
N ARG A 276 -2.52 1.70 -13.50
CA ARG A 276 -1.92 2.96 -13.03
C ARG A 276 -0.52 2.72 -12.48
N GLY A 277 -0.33 1.67 -11.68
CA GLY A 277 0.99 1.24 -11.21
C GLY A 277 1.90 0.87 -12.37
N ALA A 278 1.38 0.13 -13.36
CA ALA A 278 2.11 -0.24 -14.56
C ALA A 278 2.62 0.99 -15.33
N PHE A 279 1.76 1.98 -15.52
CA PHE A 279 2.11 3.22 -16.20
C PHE A 279 3.19 4.02 -15.45
N ILE A 280 3.08 4.15 -14.11
CA ILE A 280 4.09 4.82 -13.27
C ILE A 280 5.45 4.14 -13.41
N ALA A 281 5.48 2.82 -13.27
CA ALA A 281 6.73 2.07 -13.40
C ALA A 281 7.27 2.10 -14.84
N SER A 282 6.43 2.07 -15.87
CA SER A 282 6.85 2.27 -17.26
C SER A 282 7.49 3.64 -17.49
N LEU A 283 6.93 4.71 -16.92
CA LEU A 283 7.50 6.04 -16.99
C LEU A 283 8.88 6.11 -16.31
N TRP A 284 9.01 5.46 -15.14
CA TRP A 284 10.28 5.34 -14.45
C TRP A 284 11.32 4.54 -15.26
N PHE A 285 10.93 3.41 -15.84
CA PHE A 285 11.83 2.61 -16.68
C PHE A 285 12.25 3.37 -17.94
N ALA A 286 11.34 4.12 -18.56
CA ALA A 286 11.67 4.98 -19.70
C ALA A 286 12.67 6.07 -19.32
N PHE A 287 12.51 6.68 -18.14
CA PHE A 287 13.48 7.63 -17.60
C PHE A 287 14.85 6.99 -17.36
N VAL A 288 14.90 5.83 -16.68
CA VAL A 288 16.14 5.09 -16.44
C VAL A 288 16.80 4.72 -17.76
N LEU A 289 16.04 4.19 -18.71
CA LEU A 289 16.54 3.84 -20.04
C LEU A 289 17.12 5.06 -20.76
N ALA A 290 16.43 6.21 -20.71
CA ALA A 290 16.94 7.44 -21.31
C ALA A 290 18.25 7.90 -20.67
N VAL A 291 18.35 7.87 -19.34
CA VAL A 291 19.57 8.22 -18.61
C VAL A 291 20.71 7.27 -18.97
N THR A 292 20.48 5.96 -18.97
CA THR A 292 21.48 4.96 -19.35
C THR A 292 21.88 5.11 -20.81
N LEU A 293 20.92 5.30 -21.72
CA LEU A 293 21.19 5.44 -23.14
C LEU A 293 22.01 6.69 -23.43
N ILE A 294 21.69 7.83 -22.81
CA ILE A 294 22.47 9.08 -22.95
C ILE A 294 23.89 8.90 -22.42
N SER A 295 24.03 8.24 -21.27
CA SER A 295 25.33 7.97 -20.64
C SER A 295 26.23 7.09 -21.52
N GLU A 296 25.67 6.01 -22.05
CA GLU A 296 26.41 5.00 -22.81
C GLU A 296 26.38 5.22 -24.32
N TRP A 297 25.71 6.27 -24.81
CA TRP A 297 25.55 6.56 -26.24
C TRP A 297 26.87 6.61 -27.01
N PRO A 298 27.92 7.31 -26.52
CA PRO A 298 29.19 7.39 -27.25
C PRO A 298 29.83 6.01 -27.42
N THR A 299 29.76 5.18 -26.38
CA THR A 299 30.30 3.83 -26.36
C THR A 299 29.50 2.89 -27.26
N LEU A 300 28.17 2.93 -27.16
CA LEU A 300 27.27 2.18 -28.04
C LEU A 300 27.49 2.57 -29.50
N HIS A 301 27.58 3.87 -29.80
CA HIS A 301 27.82 4.34 -31.15
C HIS A 301 29.18 3.87 -31.67
N HIS A 302 30.24 3.93 -30.85
CA HIS A 302 31.56 3.42 -31.24
C HIS A 302 31.51 1.92 -31.58
N TYR A 303 30.88 1.11 -30.73
CA TYR A 303 30.70 -0.32 -30.99
C TYR A 303 29.86 -0.58 -32.24
N LEU A 304 28.79 0.18 -32.45
CA LEU A 304 27.92 0.02 -33.62
C LEU A 304 28.67 0.37 -34.91
N THR A 305 29.49 1.43 -34.89
CA THR A 305 30.37 1.78 -36.00
C THR A 305 31.42 0.71 -36.26
N GLU A 306 32.04 0.15 -35.21
CA GLU A 306 33.08 -0.87 -35.36
C GLU A 306 32.51 -2.21 -35.85
N VAL A 307 31.30 -2.59 -35.41
CA VAL A 307 30.55 -3.73 -35.93
C VAL A 307 30.17 -3.55 -37.40
N MET A 308 29.75 -2.34 -37.79
CA MET A 308 29.35 -2.06 -39.18
C MET A 308 30.55 -1.99 -40.14
N THR A 309 31.75 -1.75 -39.63
CA THR A 309 32.95 -1.53 -40.46
C THR A 309 33.92 -2.70 -40.47
N THR A 310 33.91 -3.55 -39.45
CA THR A 310 34.85 -4.67 -39.34
C THR A 310 34.28 -5.94 -39.98
N GLN A 311 34.97 -6.49 -40.96
CA GLN A 311 34.58 -7.74 -41.63
C GLN A 311 35.03 -9.00 -40.86
N ASP A 312 36.02 -8.88 -39.97
CA ASP A 312 36.58 -9.99 -39.18
C ASP A 312 36.04 -10.02 -37.73
N PRO A 313 35.25 -11.05 -37.34
CA PRO A 313 34.62 -11.13 -36.02
C PRO A 313 35.60 -11.38 -34.87
N GLN A 314 36.75 -12.02 -35.12
CA GLN A 314 37.76 -12.28 -34.08
C GLN A 314 38.56 -11.02 -33.71
N ALA A 315 38.89 -10.17 -34.69
CA ALA A 315 39.56 -8.89 -34.44
C ALA A 315 38.65 -7.93 -33.65
N LEU A 316 37.35 -7.99 -33.89
CA LEU A 316 36.35 -7.20 -33.16
C LEU A 316 36.31 -7.60 -31.68
N LEU A 317 36.25 -8.90 -31.35
CA LEU A 317 36.25 -9.37 -29.96
C LEU A 317 37.51 -8.98 -29.18
N GLN A 318 38.66 -9.04 -29.84
CA GLN A 318 39.94 -8.68 -29.23
C GLN A 318 39.99 -7.18 -28.89
N LYS A 319 39.55 -6.33 -29.81
CA LYS A 319 39.44 -4.88 -29.58
C LYS A 319 38.42 -4.50 -28.51
N LEU A 320 37.27 -5.20 -28.47
CA LEU A 320 36.27 -4.98 -27.41
C LEU A 320 36.84 -5.29 -26.02
N THR A 321 37.67 -6.32 -25.94
CA THR A 321 38.30 -6.75 -24.67
C THR A 321 39.35 -5.74 -24.22
N GLU A 322 40.19 -5.24 -25.13
CA GLU A 322 41.18 -4.19 -24.83
C GLU A 322 40.50 -2.87 -24.43
N ALA A 323 39.42 -2.47 -25.11
CA ALA A 323 38.66 -1.26 -24.80
C ALA A 323 37.95 -1.33 -23.43
N GLN A 324 37.45 -2.51 -23.03
CA GLN A 324 36.86 -2.73 -21.70
C GLN A 324 37.92 -2.61 -20.60
N GLN A 325 39.14 -3.10 -20.84
CA GLN A 325 40.20 -3.13 -19.85
C GLN A 325 40.87 -1.76 -19.65
N ALA A 326 40.82 -0.88 -20.66
CA ALA A 326 41.28 0.50 -20.58
C ALA A 326 40.23 1.47 -20.01
N ARG A 327 39.01 1.00 -19.70
CA ARG A 327 37.90 1.85 -19.23
C ARG A 327 38.17 2.32 -17.79
N GLY A 328 38.72 3.53 -17.68
CA GLY A 328 38.93 4.22 -16.41
C GLY A 328 37.63 4.67 -15.75
N PHE A 329 37.74 5.34 -14.60
CA PHE A 329 36.59 5.92 -13.92
C PHE A 329 36.05 7.12 -14.70
N ASP A 330 34.86 6.97 -15.31
CA ASP A 330 34.19 8.05 -16.02
C ASP A 330 33.22 8.81 -15.11
N ILE A 331 33.39 10.13 -15.03
CA ILE A 331 32.60 11.00 -14.13
C ILE A 331 31.14 11.15 -14.61
N SER A 332 30.91 11.15 -15.93
CA SER A 332 29.57 11.33 -16.51
C SER A 332 28.57 10.19 -16.16
N PRO A 333 28.87 8.90 -16.41
CA PRO A 333 28.02 7.79 -15.98
C PRO A 333 27.88 7.73 -14.46
N PHE A 334 28.94 8.10 -13.73
CA PHE A 334 28.89 8.19 -12.28
C PHE A 334 27.86 9.24 -11.80
N VAL A 335 27.91 10.47 -12.31
CA VAL A 335 26.96 11.53 -11.92
C VAL A 335 25.53 11.16 -12.30
N LEU A 336 25.31 10.59 -13.49
CA LEU A 336 23.98 10.17 -13.94
C LEU A 336 23.42 9.02 -13.10
N SER A 337 24.26 8.06 -12.70
CA SER A 337 23.85 6.98 -11.80
C SER A 337 23.55 7.47 -10.38
N VAL A 338 24.32 8.43 -9.86
CA VAL A 338 24.02 9.11 -8.58
C VAL A 338 22.69 9.84 -8.66
N LEU A 339 22.45 10.59 -9.75
CA LEU A 339 21.18 11.28 -9.97
C LEU A 339 20.01 10.30 -10.00
N GLN A 340 20.13 9.18 -10.73
CA GLN A 340 19.13 8.12 -10.76
C GLN A 340 18.82 7.58 -9.36
N LYS A 341 19.85 7.38 -8.51
CA LYS A 341 19.68 6.91 -7.13
C LYS A 341 18.97 7.93 -6.24
N ILE A 342 19.28 9.21 -6.40
CA ILE A 342 18.61 10.30 -5.67
C ILE A 342 17.13 10.39 -6.04
N LEU A 343 16.77 10.14 -7.30
CA LEU A 343 15.38 10.18 -7.77
C LEU A 343 14.61 8.88 -7.48
N GLN A 344 15.29 7.78 -7.18
CA GLN A 344 14.68 6.46 -6.93
C GLN A 344 13.52 6.46 -5.91
N PRO A 345 13.56 7.24 -4.80
CA PRO A 345 12.45 7.35 -3.86
C PRO A 345 11.13 7.81 -4.47
N LEU A 346 11.15 8.58 -5.57
CA LEU A 346 9.94 9.06 -6.25
C LEU A 346 9.03 7.90 -6.67
N LEU A 347 9.62 6.80 -7.14
CA LEU A 347 8.86 5.61 -7.51
C LEU A 347 8.16 5.00 -6.28
N GLY A 348 8.87 4.87 -5.16
CA GLY A 348 8.30 4.34 -3.92
C GLY A 348 7.15 5.21 -3.40
N ILE A 349 7.33 6.53 -3.40
CA ILE A 349 6.31 7.50 -2.99
C ILE A 349 5.06 7.37 -3.88
N ALA A 350 5.24 7.32 -5.21
CA ALA A 350 4.14 7.23 -6.15
C ALA A 350 3.29 5.96 -5.93
N PHE A 351 3.94 4.84 -5.60
CA PHE A 351 3.25 3.59 -5.29
C PHE A 351 2.52 3.62 -3.94
N VAL A 352 3.04 4.32 -2.93
CA VAL A 352 2.34 4.53 -1.66
C VAL A 352 1.11 5.42 -1.86
N VAL A 353 1.23 6.52 -2.60
CA VAL A 353 0.09 7.40 -2.90
C VAL A 353 -0.98 6.64 -3.70
N LEU A 354 -0.57 5.88 -4.72
CA LEU A 354 -1.49 5.03 -5.49
C LEU A 354 -2.15 3.97 -4.61
N TYR A 355 -1.42 3.40 -3.66
CA TYR A 355 -1.95 2.43 -2.71
C TYR A 355 -3.04 3.05 -1.82
N LEU A 356 -2.77 4.19 -1.22
CA LEU A 356 -3.72 4.92 -0.37
C LEU A 356 -4.99 5.29 -1.15
N ASP A 357 -4.84 5.81 -2.37
CA ASP A 357 -5.95 6.12 -3.28
C ASP A 357 -6.79 4.87 -3.59
N SER A 358 -6.15 3.73 -3.83
CA SER A 358 -6.84 2.48 -4.14
C SER A 358 -7.58 1.86 -2.95
N LYS A 359 -7.17 2.16 -1.72
CA LYS A 359 -7.80 1.68 -0.49
C LYS A 359 -9.08 2.45 -0.14
N ILE A 360 -9.10 3.76 -0.39
CA ILE A 360 -10.28 4.62 -0.21
C ILE A 360 -11.49 4.12 -1.05
N HIS A 361 -11.25 3.29 -2.07
CA HIS A 361 -12.29 2.69 -2.92
C HIS A 361 -12.68 1.25 -2.54
N LEU A 362 -12.00 0.65 -1.56
CA LEU A 362 -12.25 -0.71 -1.07
C LEU A 362 -13.08 -0.71 0.22
N GLU A 363 -12.98 0.37 1.00
CA GLU A 363 -13.82 0.69 2.17
C GLU A 363 -15.03 1.52 1.72
#